data_AF-A0A1S4CLP9-F1
#
_entry.id   AF-A0A1S4CLP9-F1
#
_cell.length_a   1.000
_cell.length_b   1.000
_cell.length_c   1.000
_cell.angle_alpha   90.00
_cell.angle_beta   90.00
_cell.angle_gamma   90.00
#
_symmetry.space_group_name_H-M   'P 1'
#
loop_
_entity.id
_entity.type
_entity.pdbx_description
1 polymer ?
#
loop_
_entity_poly.entity_id
_entity_poly.type
_entity_poly.pdbx_seq_one_letter_code
_entity_poly.pdbx_strand_id
1 'polypeptide(L)'
;MSNSSAPLLLWQSFDYPTDTLLPGAKLGYDKRTQKKSVLTSWKHFYDPAPGLFSLELDPKHGQFVLKWKRTTRYWASGSWNGRIFSSVPDWLNTVYNYSYTDNENELYFTYSPFNRAIASRWNMGLSGQVQQLSWSDSSIAWTLLWSLPRERCEVYASCGAFGVCSNANASCNCLSGFKPRSTGEWNSKNYSGGCVRIGKLQCSDIAEDNDSFWMNFTMRLPIPQYTNVTVEDASQWDLFNLEQLSEDETGRTIFVKRGSPEAQTKATRSMKLIALLSSITTFMALLIGSFSYIYFSRRRRRMAIRAVNEEDQPTPLAVVFPVHGGDVDQLADSSWCDSATSEMGKERTMEVEGAAATEFGQWRSR
;
A
#
# COMPACT_ATOMS: atom_id res chain seq x y z
N MET A 1 37.04 -40.29 -19.74
CA MET A 1 36.54 -39.68 -18.49
C MET A 1 36.48 -38.18 -18.69
N SER A 2 35.29 -37.61 -18.89
CA SER A 2 35.11 -36.16 -19.00
C SER A 2 35.05 -35.55 -17.60
N ASN A 3 36.18 -35.04 -17.10
CA ASN A 3 36.26 -34.35 -15.81
C ASN A 3 35.62 -32.95 -15.91
N SER A 4 34.29 -32.91 -15.97
CA SER A 4 33.49 -31.69 -15.94
C SER A 4 33.45 -31.14 -14.51
N SER A 5 34.55 -30.52 -14.09
CA SER A 5 34.57 -29.68 -12.88
C SER A 5 33.57 -28.53 -13.08
N ALA A 6 32.38 -28.66 -12.48
CA ALA A 6 31.36 -27.63 -12.56
C ALA A 6 31.92 -26.29 -12.04
N PRO A 7 31.66 -25.16 -12.72
CA PRO A 7 32.21 -23.88 -12.31
C PRO A 7 31.79 -23.52 -10.88
N LEU A 8 32.74 -23.07 -10.07
CA LEU A 8 32.55 -22.80 -8.65
C LEU A 8 31.54 -21.65 -8.45
N LEU A 9 30.30 -22.00 -8.10
CA LEU A 9 29.24 -21.04 -7.84
C LEU A 9 29.48 -20.35 -6.48
N LEU A 10 30.01 -19.13 -6.51
CA LEU A 10 30.28 -18.33 -5.31
C LEU A 10 29.03 -17.61 -4.78
N TRP A 11 28.11 -17.22 -5.67
CA TRP A 11 26.87 -16.51 -5.35
C TRP A 11 25.86 -16.60 -6.50
N GLN A 12 24.56 -16.63 -6.17
CA GLN A 12 23.46 -16.40 -7.12
C GLN A 12 22.32 -15.63 -6.44
N SER A 13 21.53 -14.89 -7.24
CA SER A 13 20.34 -14.18 -6.75
C SER A 13 19.22 -15.11 -6.27
N PHE A 14 19.16 -16.34 -6.81
CA PHE A 14 18.15 -17.34 -6.43
C PHE A 14 18.28 -17.83 -4.97
N ASP A 15 19.43 -17.65 -4.33
CA ASP A 15 19.62 -17.95 -2.90
C ASP A 15 19.03 -16.86 -1.99
N TYR A 16 18.73 -15.68 -2.53
CA TYR A 16 18.29 -14.47 -1.82
C TYR A 16 17.05 -13.82 -2.48
N PRO A 17 15.91 -14.55 -2.58
CA PRO A 17 14.73 -14.02 -3.24
C PRO A 17 14.04 -12.90 -2.43
N THR A 18 13.30 -12.04 -3.13
CA THR A 18 12.56 -10.91 -2.56
C THR A 18 11.10 -11.30 -2.24
N ASP A 19 10.14 -10.65 -2.87
CA ASP A 19 8.72 -11.01 -2.90
C ASP A 19 8.39 -12.09 -3.94
N THR A 20 9.31 -12.35 -4.87
CA THR A 20 9.03 -13.13 -6.09
C THR A 20 9.91 -14.38 -6.17
N LEU A 21 9.28 -15.55 -6.41
CA LEU A 21 9.95 -16.79 -6.80
C LEU A 21 9.68 -17.04 -8.29
N LEU A 22 10.75 -17.32 -9.04
CA LEU A 22 10.72 -17.57 -10.48
C LEU A 22 10.83 -19.08 -10.79
N PRO A 23 10.41 -19.52 -12.00
CA PRO A 23 10.61 -20.88 -12.47
C PRO A 23 12.07 -21.34 -12.35
N GLY A 24 12.28 -22.55 -11.83
CA GLY A 24 13.59 -23.16 -11.61
C GLY A 24 14.36 -22.68 -10.37
N ALA A 25 13.93 -21.59 -9.71
CA ALA A 25 14.51 -21.19 -8.43
C ALA A 25 14.05 -22.10 -7.29
N LYS A 26 14.86 -22.22 -6.22
CA LYS A 26 14.57 -23.05 -5.04
C LYS A 26 14.03 -22.21 -3.89
N LEU A 27 12.88 -22.59 -3.34
CA LEU A 27 12.37 -22.07 -2.06
C LEU A 27 12.40 -23.20 -1.03
N GLY A 28 13.19 -23.06 0.04
CA GLY A 28 13.53 -24.20 0.89
C GLY A 28 14.54 -23.92 2.00
N TYR A 29 15.18 -24.99 2.44
CA TYR A 29 16.09 -25.09 3.57
C TYR A 29 17.33 -25.92 3.22
N ASP A 30 18.50 -25.30 3.26
CA ASP A 30 19.79 -25.99 3.22
C ASP A 30 20.05 -26.57 4.62
N LYS A 31 20.05 -27.91 4.75
CA LYS A 31 20.25 -28.62 6.01
C LYS A 31 21.72 -28.58 6.44
N ARG A 32 22.66 -28.43 5.51
CA ARG A 32 24.11 -28.36 5.78
C ARG A 32 24.53 -26.97 6.28
N THR A 33 23.91 -25.89 5.80
CA THR A 33 24.17 -24.52 6.30
C THR A 33 23.10 -23.97 7.25
N GLN A 34 22.02 -24.72 7.50
CA GLN A 34 20.86 -24.32 8.30
C GLN A 34 20.19 -23.00 7.82
N LYS A 35 20.34 -22.67 6.53
CA LYS A 35 19.79 -21.45 5.92
C LYS A 35 18.41 -21.69 5.29
N LYS A 36 17.48 -20.77 5.53
CA LYS A 36 16.17 -20.71 4.86
C LYS A 36 16.18 -19.69 3.73
N SER A 37 15.72 -20.11 2.56
CA SER A 37 15.21 -19.21 1.52
C SER A 37 13.77 -18.83 1.88
N VAL A 38 13.44 -17.53 1.82
CA VAL A 38 12.19 -16.97 2.38
C VAL A 38 11.68 -15.85 1.49
N LEU A 39 10.49 -16.01 0.89
CA LEU A 39 9.84 -14.87 0.22
C LEU A 39 9.34 -13.89 1.27
N THR A 40 9.49 -12.59 1.01
CA THR A 40 9.07 -11.51 1.90
C THR A 40 8.31 -10.46 1.09
N SER A 41 7.15 -10.00 1.57
CA SER A 41 6.42 -8.93 0.89
C SER A 41 7.27 -7.66 0.82
N TRP A 42 6.97 -6.78 -0.14
CA TRP A 42 7.40 -5.38 -0.04
C TRP A 42 6.71 -4.69 1.15
N LYS A 43 7.26 -3.54 1.57
CA LYS A 43 6.74 -2.71 2.66
C LYS A 43 5.65 -1.74 2.18
N HIS A 44 5.76 -1.23 0.96
CA HIS A 44 4.71 -0.46 0.29
C HIS A 44 4.82 -0.61 -1.24
N PHE A 45 3.80 -0.18 -1.99
CA PHE A 45 3.80 -0.24 -3.47
C PHE A 45 4.97 0.55 -4.11
N TYR A 46 5.46 1.59 -3.40
CA TYR A 46 6.61 2.40 -3.78
C TYR A 46 7.83 2.18 -2.86
N ASP A 47 7.81 1.17 -1.98
CA ASP A 47 8.89 0.86 -1.04
C ASP A 47 9.18 -0.66 -1.05
N PRO A 48 10.18 -1.10 -1.84
CA PRO A 48 10.55 -2.51 -1.96
C PRO A 48 11.35 -3.04 -0.76
N ALA A 49 11.52 -2.26 0.31
CA ALA A 49 12.12 -2.76 1.55
C ALA A 49 11.28 -3.92 2.14
N PRO A 50 11.89 -4.81 2.95
CA PRO A 50 11.18 -5.94 3.57
C PRO A 50 9.95 -5.51 4.37
N GLY A 51 8.79 -6.04 3.99
CA GLY A 51 7.50 -5.83 4.65
C GLY A 51 7.21 -6.80 5.80
N LEU A 52 5.94 -6.87 6.18
CA LEU A 52 5.50 -7.62 7.37
C LEU A 52 5.22 -9.11 7.11
N PHE A 53 5.03 -9.53 5.86
CA PHE A 53 4.64 -10.90 5.54
C PHE A 53 5.80 -11.70 4.95
N SER A 54 5.85 -13.00 5.25
CA SER A 54 6.88 -13.91 4.73
C SER A 54 6.40 -15.35 4.56
N LEU A 55 6.84 -16.02 3.49
CA LEU A 55 6.62 -17.44 3.18
C LEU A 55 7.93 -18.21 3.35
N GLU A 56 7.93 -19.26 4.15
CA GLU A 56 9.03 -20.22 4.25
C GLU A 56 8.50 -21.66 4.15
N LEU A 57 9.38 -22.59 3.74
CA LEU A 57 9.10 -24.03 3.80
C LEU A 57 9.47 -24.53 5.21
N ASP A 58 8.54 -25.21 5.89
CA ASP A 58 8.72 -25.71 7.26
C ASP A 58 9.37 -27.11 7.26
N PRO A 59 10.64 -27.25 7.66
CA PRO A 59 11.37 -28.52 7.60
C PRO A 59 10.89 -29.57 8.61
N LYS A 60 9.98 -29.23 9.54
CA LYS A 60 9.40 -30.22 10.48
C LYS A 60 8.19 -30.95 9.91
N HIS A 61 7.54 -30.41 8.88
CA HIS A 61 6.21 -30.86 8.43
C HIS A 61 6.05 -30.91 6.90
N GLY A 62 7.04 -30.50 6.11
CA GLY A 62 6.98 -30.54 4.64
C GLY A 62 5.85 -29.69 4.05
N GLN A 63 5.51 -28.58 4.72
CA GLN A 63 4.44 -27.65 4.34
C GLN A 63 4.99 -26.23 4.20
N PHE A 64 4.42 -25.44 3.28
CA PHE A 64 4.63 -24.01 3.30
C PHE A 64 3.92 -23.37 4.49
N VAL A 65 4.57 -22.41 5.15
CA VAL A 65 3.97 -21.62 6.23
C VAL A 65 4.09 -20.13 5.94
N LEU A 66 2.99 -19.41 6.18
CA LEU A 66 2.95 -17.95 6.11
C LEU A 66 3.04 -17.35 7.50
N LYS A 67 3.88 -16.33 7.65
CA LYS A 67 4.15 -15.64 8.91
C LYS A 67 4.03 -14.13 8.78
N TRP A 68 3.50 -13.51 9.84
CA TRP A 68 3.52 -12.07 10.07
C TRP A 68 4.68 -11.72 11.00
N LYS A 69 5.38 -10.61 10.71
CA LYS A 69 6.64 -10.17 11.36
C LYS A 69 7.72 -11.27 11.44
N ARG A 70 7.70 -12.23 10.50
CA ARG A 70 8.54 -13.46 10.49
C ARG A 70 8.36 -14.39 11.72
N THR A 71 7.44 -14.08 12.65
CA THR A 71 7.26 -14.79 13.92
C THR A 71 5.91 -15.51 13.99
N THR A 72 4.81 -14.77 13.86
CA THR A 72 3.44 -15.30 14.01
C THR A 72 3.01 -16.05 12.76
N ARG A 73 3.07 -17.40 12.79
CA ARG A 73 2.45 -18.27 11.77
C ARG A 73 0.93 -18.07 11.79
N TYR A 74 0.35 -17.69 10.65
CA TYR A 74 -1.10 -17.51 10.50
C TYR A 74 -1.75 -18.54 9.58
N TRP A 75 -1.01 -19.07 8.61
CA TRP A 75 -1.55 -19.99 7.60
C TRP A 75 -0.50 -21.02 7.16
N ALA A 76 -0.94 -22.14 6.60
CA ALA A 76 -0.08 -23.15 5.98
C ALA A 76 -0.79 -23.96 4.90
N SER A 77 -0.02 -24.51 3.95
CA SER A 77 -0.51 -25.17 2.73
C SER A 77 -1.10 -26.57 2.91
N GLY A 78 -1.07 -27.11 4.12
CA GLY A 78 -1.10 -28.56 4.32
C GLY A 78 0.13 -29.25 3.72
N SER A 79 0.15 -30.57 3.82
CA SER A 79 1.27 -31.41 3.36
C SER A 79 1.38 -31.45 1.84
N TRP A 80 2.58 -31.74 1.35
CA TRP A 80 2.82 -32.15 -0.04
C TRP A 80 2.19 -33.53 -0.31
N ASN A 81 1.37 -33.67 -1.36
CA ASN A 81 0.68 -34.93 -1.70
C ASN A 81 1.43 -35.82 -2.70
N GLY A 82 2.69 -35.50 -3.02
CA GLY A 82 3.48 -36.15 -4.07
C GLY A 82 3.44 -35.44 -5.43
N ARG A 83 2.44 -34.57 -5.65
CA ARG A 83 2.28 -33.79 -6.90
C ARG A 83 2.10 -32.29 -6.65
N ILE A 84 1.34 -31.93 -5.62
CA ILE A 84 0.99 -30.54 -5.29
C ILE A 84 0.70 -30.41 -3.78
N PHE A 85 0.55 -29.18 -3.28
CA PHE A 85 0.06 -28.92 -1.92
C PHE A 85 -1.46 -28.83 -1.89
N SER A 86 -2.10 -29.35 -0.84
CA SER A 86 -3.56 -29.50 -0.74
C SER A 86 -4.39 -28.22 -0.95
N SER A 87 -3.81 -27.03 -0.74
CA SER A 87 -4.49 -25.76 -0.98
C SER A 87 -4.48 -25.27 -2.44
N VAL A 88 -3.66 -25.86 -3.31
CA VAL A 88 -3.46 -25.41 -4.71
C VAL A 88 -4.33 -26.25 -5.68
N PRO A 89 -4.94 -25.68 -6.73
CA PRO A 89 -5.76 -26.45 -7.68
C PRO A 89 -5.00 -27.54 -8.46
N ASP A 90 -5.47 -28.79 -8.39
CA ASP A 90 -4.79 -29.95 -9.00
C ASP A 90 -4.59 -29.86 -10.52
N TRP A 91 -5.45 -29.13 -11.26
CA TRP A 91 -5.36 -29.03 -12.71
C TRP A 91 -4.04 -28.39 -13.18
N LEU A 92 -3.40 -27.58 -12.33
CA LEU A 92 -2.15 -26.90 -12.65
C LEU A 92 -0.96 -27.86 -12.85
N ASN A 93 -1.05 -29.09 -12.32
CA ASN A 93 -0.10 -30.17 -12.60
C ASN A 93 -0.01 -30.56 -14.10
N THR A 94 -0.93 -30.08 -14.95
CA THR A 94 -0.89 -30.26 -16.41
C THR A 94 -0.15 -29.14 -17.15
N VAL A 95 0.05 -27.99 -16.50
CA VAL A 95 0.70 -26.79 -17.08
C VAL A 95 2.09 -26.56 -16.47
N TYR A 96 2.25 -26.91 -15.19
CA TYR A 96 3.47 -26.76 -14.41
C TYR A 96 3.93 -28.09 -13.85
N ASN A 97 5.23 -28.36 -14.00
CA ASN A 97 5.94 -29.34 -13.19
C ASN A 97 6.24 -28.70 -11.83
N TYR A 98 5.55 -29.16 -10.78
CA TYR A 98 5.84 -28.82 -9.39
C TYR A 98 6.71 -29.91 -8.78
N SER A 99 7.82 -29.53 -8.16
CA SER A 99 8.78 -30.47 -7.57
C SER A 99 9.08 -30.11 -6.13
N TYR A 100 8.96 -31.10 -5.25
CA TYR A 100 9.38 -31.06 -3.86
C TYR A 100 10.48 -32.12 -3.71
N THR A 101 11.63 -31.71 -3.17
CA THR A 101 12.79 -32.58 -2.93
C THR A 101 13.19 -32.47 -1.47
N ASP A 102 13.31 -33.61 -0.80
CA ASP A 102 13.74 -33.72 0.59
C ASP A 102 14.81 -34.80 0.67
N ASN A 103 16.07 -34.39 0.86
CA ASN A 103 17.23 -35.27 0.92
C ASN A 103 18.14 -34.91 2.11
N GLU A 104 19.26 -35.60 2.30
CA GLU A 104 20.16 -35.39 3.44
C GLU A 104 20.74 -33.97 3.52
N ASN A 105 20.96 -33.31 2.38
CA ASN A 105 21.62 -32.01 2.27
C ASN A 105 20.64 -30.84 2.21
N GLU A 106 19.50 -31.01 1.54
CA GLU A 106 18.54 -29.94 1.30
C GLU A 106 17.10 -30.43 1.27
N LEU A 107 16.20 -29.54 1.68
CA LEU A 107 14.76 -29.64 1.48
C LEU A 107 14.32 -28.41 0.67
N TYR A 108 13.74 -28.58 -0.51
CA TYR A 108 13.25 -27.46 -1.30
C TYR A 108 12.03 -27.79 -2.15
N PHE A 109 11.28 -26.75 -2.46
CA PHE A 109 10.30 -26.71 -3.53
C PHE A 109 10.86 -25.90 -4.71
N THR A 110 10.54 -26.33 -5.93
CA THR A 110 10.71 -25.55 -7.16
C THR A 110 9.57 -25.86 -8.13
N TYR A 111 9.41 -25.04 -9.16
CA TYR A 111 8.42 -25.28 -10.21
C TYR A 111 8.93 -24.82 -11.57
N SER A 112 8.37 -25.35 -12.65
CA SER A 112 8.60 -24.85 -14.03
C SER A 112 7.38 -25.12 -14.91
N PRO A 113 7.00 -24.19 -15.82
CA PRO A 113 6.00 -24.50 -16.84
C PRO A 113 6.53 -25.55 -17.82
N PHE A 114 5.69 -26.46 -18.30
CA PHE A 114 6.09 -27.44 -19.32
C PHE A 114 6.42 -26.75 -20.66
N ASN A 115 5.62 -25.76 -21.05
CA ASN A 115 5.96 -24.87 -22.15
C ASN A 115 6.83 -23.71 -21.64
N ARG A 116 8.12 -23.72 -22.02
CA ARG A 116 9.11 -22.72 -21.60
C ARG A 116 8.85 -21.29 -22.11
N ALA A 117 7.93 -21.10 -23.05
CA ALA A 117 7.50 -19.78 -23.49
C ALA A 117 6.55 -19.09 -22.48
N ILE A 118 5.94 -19.84 -21.55
CA ILE A 118 5.04 -19.27 -20.54
C ILE A 118 5.87 -18.55 -19.47
N ALA A 119 5.86 -17.22 -19.48
CA ALA A 119 6.36 -16.45 -18.35
C ALA A 119 5.39 -16.60 -17.16
N SER A 120 5.88 -17.09 -16.03
CA SER A 120 5.12 -17.25 -14.78
C SER A 120 5.97 -16.82 -13.60
N ARG A 121 5.33 -16.36 -12.52
CA ARG A 121 5.98 -16.04 -11.25
C ARG A 121 5.06 -16.34 -10.06
N TRP A 122 5.64 -16.79 -8.96
CA TRP A 122 5.01 -16.71 -7.64
C TRP A 122 5.36 -15.35 -7.04
N ASN A 123 4.38 -14.63 -6.49
CA ASN A 123 4.57 -13.30 -5.93
C ASN A 123 3.85 -13.16 -4.58
N MET A 124 4.53 -12.64 -3.57
CA MET A 124 3.94 -12.26 -2.29
C MET A 124 3.52 -10.79 -2.34
N GLY A 125 2.22 -10.56 -2.49
CA GLY A 125 1.66 -9.22 -2.52
C GLY A 125 1.75 -8.51 -1.17
N LEU A 126 1.59 -7.18 -1.19
CA LEU A 126 1.52 -6.32 0.00
C LEU A 126 0.44 -6.75 1.01
N SER A 127 -0.57 -7.48 0.55
CA SER A 127 -1.61 -8.07 1.39
C SER A 127 -1.13 -9.22 2.26
N GLY A 128 0.00 -9.86 1.96
CA GLY A 128 0.41 -11.12 2.61
C GLY A 128 -0.21 -12.38 2.00
N GLN A 129 -0.91 -12.27 0.87
CA GLN A 129 -1.23 -13.42 0.01
C GLN A 129 -0.06 -13.70 -0.93
N VAL A 130 0.23 -14.99 -1.13
CA VAL A 130 1.08 -15.50 -2.20
C VAL A 130 0.19 -15.85 -3.39
N GLN A 131 0.58 -15.40 -4.58
CA GLN A 131 -0.16 -15.58 -5.81
C GLN A 131 0.74 -16.25 -6.84
N GLN A 132 0.24 -17.25 -7.58
CA GLN A 132 0.89 -17.65 -8.83
C GLN A 132 0.23 -16.92 -9.99
N LEU A 133 1.07 -16.24 -10.77
CA LEU A 133 0.69 -15.45 -11.93
C LEU A 133 1.24 -16.12 -13.19
N SER A 134 0.47 -16.08 -14.27
CA SER A 134 0.92 -16.36 -15.63
C SER A 134 0.82 -15.08 -16.45
N TRP A 135 1.80 -14.80 -17.30
CA TRP A 135 1.65 -13.79 -18.33
C TRP A 135 0.66 -14.27 -19.39
N SER A 136 0.00 -13.33 -20.05
CA SER A 136 -1.02 -13.55 -21.07
C SER A 136 -0.88 -12.50 -22.17
N ASP A 137 -0.29 -12.89 -23.30
CA ASP A 137 0.00 -11.97 -24.41
C ASP A 137 -1.26 -11.43 -25.09
N SER A 138 -2.39 -12.15 -25.01
CA SER A 138 -3.69 -11.71 -25.52
C SER A 138 -4.36 -10.60 -24.69
N SER A 139 -3.96 -10.44 -23.43
CA SER A 139 -4.44 -9.38 -22.53
C SER A 139 -3.35 -8.42 -22.07
N ILE A 140 -2.08 -8.69 -22.43
CA ILE A 140 -0.88 -7.92 -22.05
C ILE A 140 -0.82 -7.72 -20.52
N ALA A 141 -1.13 -8.78 -19.78
CA ALA A 141 -1.36 -8.73 -18.33
C ALA A 141 -0.94 -10.03 -17.60
N TRP A 142 -0.80 -9.91 -16.28
CA TRP A 142 -0.65 -11.05 -15.37
C TRP A 142 -2.00 -11.63 -14.99
N THR A 143 -2.31 -12.84 -15.47
CA THR A 143 -3.47 -13.63 -15.07
C THR A 143 -3.20 -14.36 -13.76
N LEU A 144 -4.10 -14.23 -12.79
CA LEU A 144 -4.05 -14.96 -11.52
C LEU A 144 -4.48 -16.42 -11.72
N LEU A 145 -3.63 -17.38 -11.32
CA LEU A 145 -3.95 -18.81 -11.36
C LEU A 145 -4.50 -19.31 -10.02
N TRP A 146 -3.96 -18.79 -8.91
CA TRP A 146 -4.45 -19.01 -7.55
C TRP A 146 -3.84 -17.98 -6.58
N SER A 147 -4.46 -17.83 -5.41
CA SER A 147 -3.90 -17.11 -4.27
C SER A 147 -4.03 -17.93 -2.97
N LEU A 148 -3.04 -17.78 -2.08
CA LEU A 148 -2.95 -18.46 -0.78
C LEU A 148 -2.55 -17.44 0.31
N PRO A 149 -3.31 -17.29 1.41
CA PRO A 149 -4.60 -17.92 1.70
C PRO A 149 -5.66 -17.58 0.64
N ARG A 150 -6.63 -18.46 0.43
CA ARG A 150 -7.70 -18.23 -0.57
C ARG A 150 -8.66 -17.16 -0.08
N GLU A 151 -9.12 -17.31 1.16
CA GLU A 151 -9.99 -16.33 1.81
C GLU A 151 -9.19 -15.14 2.35
N ARG A 152 -9.75 -13.93 2.21
CA ARG A 152 -9.07 -12.70 2.65
C ARG A 152 -8.94 -12.63 4.17
N CYS A 153 -9.85 -13.25 4.92
CA CYS A 153 -9.83 -13.23 6.38
C CYS A 153 -8.88 -14.26 7.03
N GLU A 154 -8.40 -15.26 6.27
CA GLU A 154 -7.30 -16.14 6.69
C GLU A 154 -5.93 -15.41 6.74
N VAL A 155 -5.83 -14.21 6.16
CA VAL A 155 -4.61 -13.39 6.14
C VAL A 155 -4.47 -12.58 7.44
N TYR A 156 -3.33 -12.73 8.12
CA TYR A 156 -3.12 -12.08 9.42
C TYR A 156 -3.29 -10.56 9.39
N ALA A 157 -4.18 -10.05 10.25
CA ALA A 157 -4.45 -8.62 10.41
C ALA A 157 -4.90 -7.92 9.11
N SER A 158 -5.59 -8.63 8.21
CA SER A 158 -6.18 -8.11 6.96
C SER A 158 -7.04 -6.85 7.13
N CYS A 159 -7.65 -6.66 8.33
CA CYS A 159 -8.44 -5.49 8.73
C CYS A 159 -7.76 -4.57 9.77
N GLY A 160 -6.48 -4.79 10.08
CA GLY A 160 -5.76 -4.07 11.13
C GLY A 160 -6.28 -4.35 12.55
N ALA A 161 -5.92 -3.47 13.50
CA ALA A 161 -6.38 -3.55 14.90
C ALA A 161 -7.84 -3.11 15.04
N PHE A 162 -8.63 -3.82 15.84
CA PHE A 162 -10.06 -3.58 16.11
C PHE A 162 -10.96 -3.55 14.86
N GLY A 163 -10.44 -4.02 13.73
CA GLY A 163 -11.17 -4.29 12.50
C GLY A 163 -11.63 -5.75 12.46
N VAL A 164 -12.84 -5.94 11.93
CA VAL A 164 -13.53 -7.22 11.79
C VAL A 164 -13.63 -7.54 10.29
N CYS A 165 -13.15 -8.71 9.91
CA CYS A 165 -13.15 -9.19 8.54
C CYS A 165 -14.44 -9.97 8.22
N SER A 166 -14.94 -9.86 6.99
CA SER A 166 -16.05 -10.67 6.50
C SER A 166 -15.77 -11.17 5.07
N ASN A 167 -15.68 -12.49 4.90
CA ASN A 167 -15.39 -13.10 3.59
C ASN A 167 -16.50 -12.82 2.57
N ALA A 168 -17.77 -12.78 3.00
CA ALA A 168 -18.95 -12.60 2.15
C ALA A 168 -18.88 -11.38 1.21
N ASN A 169 -18.21 -10.31 1.65
CA ASN A 169 -17.97 -9.10 0.85
C ASN A 169 -16.45 -8.76 0.71
N ALA A 170 -15.57 -9.68 1.14
CA ALA A 170 -14.12 -9.49 1.28
C ALA A 170 -13.72 -8.15 1.94
N SER A 171 -14.52 -7.70 2.91
CA SER A 171 -14.52 -6.33 3.44
C SER A 171 -14.19 -6.29 4.93
N CYS A 172 -13.84 -5.09 5.41
CA CYS A 172 -13.51 -4.82 6.80
C CYS A 172 -14.46 -3.78 7.37
N ASN A 173 -14.95 -4.04 8.58
CA ASN A 173 -15.75 -3.11 9.39
C ASN A 173 -15.05 -2.87 10.74
N CYS A 174 -15.29 -1.73 11.39
CA CYS A 174 -14.80 -1.53 12.75
C CYS A 174 -15.75 -2.16 13.78
N LEU A 175 -15.19 -2.65 14.89
CA LEU A 175 -15.98 -3.00 16.09
C LEU A 175 -16.85 -1.82 16.54
N SER A 176 -18.03 -2.10 17.11
CA SER A 176 -18.93 -1.02 17.55
C SER A 176 -18.30 -0.17 18.67
N GLY A 177 -18.30 1.15 18.50
CA GLY A 177 -17.56 2.08 19.36
C GLY A 177 -16.12 2.34 18.90
N PHE A 178 -15.76 1.90 17.70
CA PHE A 178 -14.52 2.24 16.99
C PHE A 178 -14.83 2.85 15.62
N LYS A 179 -13.88 3.57 15.05
CA LYS A 179 -13.91 4.15 13.69
C LYS A 179 -12.59 3.88 12.96
N PRO A 180 -12.51 3.96 11.63
CA PRO A 180 -11.22 3.82 10.92
C PRO A 180 -10.16 4.79 11.43
N ARG A 181 -8.90 4.35 11.49
CA ARG A 181 -7.75 5.22 11.83
C ARG A 181 -7.56 6.32 10.79
N SER A 182 -7.69 5.96 9.52
CA SER A 182 -7.68 6.86 8.37
C SER A 182 -8.88 6.57 7.47
N THR A 183 -9.81 7.52 7.35
CA THR A 183 -10.99 7.39 6.48
C THR A 183 -10.60 7.29 5.01
N GLY A 184 -9.51 7.95 4.60
CA GLY A 184 -9.01 7.90 3.23
C GLY A 184 -8.53 6.50 2.83
N GLU A 185 -7.67 5.90 3.65
CA GLU A 185 -7.17 4.54 3.43
C GLU A 185 -8.31 3.51 3.42
N TRP A 186 -9.25 3.64 4.36
CA TRP A 186 -10.41 2.74 4.47
C TRP A 186 -11.30 2.79 3.23
N ASN A 187 -11.55 3.99 2.70
CA ASN A 187 -12.30 4.18 1.44
C ASN A 187 -11.54 3.60 0.23
N SER A 188 -10.21 3.67 0.24
CA SER A 188 -9.33 3.01 -0.75
C SER A 188 -9.14 1.49 -0.51
N LYS A 189 -9.91 0.87 0.39
CA LYS A 189 -9.83 -0.55 0.79
C LYS A 189 -8.48 -0.99 1.41
N ASN A 190 -7.65 -0.02 1.82
CA ASN A 190 -6.47 -0.25 2.65
C ASN A 190 -6.88 -0.22 4.12
N TYR A 191 -6.99 -1.40 4.72
CA TYR A 191 -7.44 -1.56 6.11
C TYR A 191 -6.29 -1.76 7.10
N SER A 192 -5.03 -1.66 6.65
CA SER A 192 -3.83 -1.96 7.47
C SER A 192 -3.68 -1.06 8.70
N GLY A 193 -4.09 0.21 8.62
CA GLY A 193 -4.16 1.13 9.76
C GLY A 193 -5.22 0.76 10.82
N GLY A 194 -6.15 -0.14 10.50
CA GLY A 194 -7.20 -0.60 11.40
C GLY A 194 -8.14 0.50 11.88
N CYS A 195 -8.72 0.25 13.05
CA CYS A 195 -9.68 1.11 13.72
C CYS A 195 -9.12 1.68 15.02
N VAL A 196 -9.66 2.82 15.45
CA VAL A 196 -9.35 3.50 16.71
C VAL A 196 -10.64 3.74 17.49
N ARG A 197 -10.54 3.71 18.82
CA ARG A 197 -11.68 3.88 19.73
C ARG A 197 -12.34 5.25 19.54
N ILE A 198 -13.66 5.27 19.53
CA ILE A 198 -14.46 6.50 19.63
C ILE A 198 -14.59 6.83 21.12
N GLY A 199 -14.18 8.04 21.51
CA GLY A 199 -14.03 8.43 22.91
C GLY A 199 -12.76 7.86 23.56
N LYS A 200 -12.26 8.54 24.59
CA LYS A 200 -11.28 7.94 25.51
C LYS A 200 -12.01 6.98 26.45
N LEU A 201 -11.27 6.03 27.03
CA LEU A 201 -11.76 5.25 28.17
C LEU A 201 -11.72 6.13 29.42
N GLN A 202 -12.81 6.15 30.18
CA GLN A 202 -12.91 6.84 31.46
C GLN A 202 -12.84 5.78 32.57
N CYS A 203 -11.61 5.41 32.94
CA CYS A 203 -11.36 4.50 34.07
C CYS A 203 -11.54 5.26 35.40
N SER A 204 -12.79 5.55 35.73
CA SER A 204 -13.23 6.19 36.98
C SER A 204 -14.06 5.22 37.80
N ASP A 205 -13.92 5.26 39.12
CA ASP A 205 -14.78 4.51 40.05
C ASP A 205 -16.13 5.23 40.31
N ILE A 206 -16.28 6.46 39.79
CA ILE A 206 -17.47 7.31 39.98
C ILE A 206 -18.47 7.07 38.84
N ALA A 207 -19.61 6.47 39.17
CA ALA A 207 -20.50 5.75 38.25
C ALA A 207 -21.24 6.54 37.15
N GLU A 208 -21.02 7.85 36.99
CA GLU A 208 -21.90 8.73 36.20
C GLU A 208 -21.61 8.76 34.68
N ASP A 209 -20.38 8.49 34.24
CA ASP A 209 -20.00 8.44 32.80
C ASP A 209 -19.09 7.24 32.48
N ASN A 210 -19.42 6.07 33.04
CA ASN A 210 -18.55 4.89 32.99
C ASN A 210 -18.40 4.27 31.58
N ASP A 211 -17.22 3.68 31.35
CA ASP A 211 -16.96 2.78 30.23
C ASP A 211 -17.96 1.62 30.21
N SER A 212 -18.36 1.18 29.01
CA SER A 212 -19.28 0.05 28.82
C SER A 212 -18.63 -1.07 28.03
N PHE A 213 -19.07 -2.31 28.23
CA PHE A 213 -18.70 -3.42 27.34
C PHE A 213 -19.73 -3.54 26.21
N TRP A 214 -19.26 -3.79 24.99
CA TRP A 214 -20.12 -4.15 23.87
C TRP A 214 -19.95 -5.62 23.51
N MET A 215 -21.07 -6.30 23.34
CA MET A 215 -21.15 -7.71 22.97
C MET A 215 -21.12 -7.83 21.44
N ASN A 216 -20.21 -8.64 20.90
CA ASN A 216 -20.14 -8.95 19.47
C ASN A 216 -20.29 -10.47 19.33
N PHE A 217 -21.26 -10.91 18.56
CA PHE A 217 -21.64 -12.33 18.42
C PHE A 217 -20.87 -13.02 17.29
N THR A 218 -20.78 -14.34 17.37
CA THR A 218 -20.39 -15.21 16.24
C THR A 218 -19.03 -14.86 15.62
N MET A 219 -18.06 -14.51 16.47
CA MET A 219 -16.71 -14.09 16.09
C MET A 219 -15.71 -15.24 16.12
N ARG A 220 -14.78 -15.26 15.16
CA ARG A 220 -13.51 -15.97 15.29
C ARG A 220 -12.50 -15.10 16.02
N LEU A 221 -11.73 -15.71 16.92
CA LEU A 221 -10.62 -15.08 17.62
C LEU A 221 -9.30 -15.31 16.86
N PRO A 222 -8.29 -14.42 17.02
CA PRO A 222 -6.95 -14.63 16.46
C PRO A 222 -6.32 -15.95 16.91
N ILE A 223 -5.58 -16.55 15.98
CA ILE A 223 -4.61 -17.63 16.21
C ILE A 223 -3.23 -16.95 16.38
N PRO A 224 -2.35 -17.38 17.32
CA PRO A 224 -2.42 -18.57 18.16
C PRO A 224 -3.39 -18.47 19.34
N GLN A 225 -3.91 -19.62 19.76
CA GLN A 225 -4.78 -19.72 20.94
C GLN A 225 -3.95 -19.58 22.22
N TYR A 226 -3.88 -18.35 22.77
CA TYR A 226 -3.64 -18.18 24.19
C TYR A 226 -4.93 -18.58 24.94
N THR A 227 -5.11 -19.88 25.19
CA THR A 227 -6.33 -20.43 25.81
C THR A 227 -6.56 -19.95 27.25
N ASN A 228 -5.50 -19.52 27.93
CA ASN A 228 -5.51 -19.21 29.36
C ASN A 228 -5.09 -17.75 29.65
N VAL A 229 -5.68 -16.77 28.94
CA VAL A 229 -5.53 -15.35 29.32
C VAL A 229 -6.46 -15.08 30.50
N THR A 230 -5.90 -14.90 31.70
CA THR A 230 -6.64 -14.36 32.84
C THR A 230 -6.96 -12.88 32.62
N VAL A 231 -7.96 -12.36 33.33
CA VAL A 231 -8.45 -10.97 33.13
C VAL A 231 -7.37 -9.91 33.43
N GLU A 232 -6.34 -10.29 34.18
CA GLU A 232 -5.25 -9.43 34.65
C GLU A 232 -4.22 -9.09 33.55
N ASP A 233 -3.96 -10.01 32.61
CA ASP A 233 -3.04 -9.81 31.47
C ASP A 233 -3.64 -8.97 30.31
N ALA A 234 -4.90 -8.55 30.44
CA ALA A 234 -5.70 -8.02 29.32
C ALA A 234 -5.48 -6.54 28.96
N SER A 235 -4.60 -5.82 29.66
CA SER A 235 -4.57 -4.35 29.66
C SER A 235 -3.94 -3.68 28.42
N GLN A 236 -3.18 -4.41 27.58
CA GLN A 236 -2.39 -3.79 26.49
C GLN A 236 -2.41 -4.57 25.15
N TRP A 237 -3.56 -5.11 24.74
CA TRP A 237 -3.69 -5.85 23.46
C TRP A 237 -4.58 -5.16 22.43
N ASP A 238 -3.98 -4.75 21.30
CA ASP A 238 -4.70 -4.44 20.07
C ASP A 238 -5.33 -5.75 19.53
N LEU A 239 -6.66 -5.77 19.36
CA LEU A 239 -7.37 -6.95 18.85
C LEU A 239 -7.18 -7.07 17.33
N PHE A 240 -6.26 -7.94 16.90
CA PHE A 240 -6.05 -8.29 15.50
C PHE A 240 -6.85 -9.53 15.09
N ASN A 241 -7.03 -9.70 13.78
CA ASN A 241 -7.53 -10.92 13.13
C ASN A 241 -8.88 -11.44 13.64
N LEU A 242 -9.82 -10.51 13.88
CA LEU A 242 -11.22 -10.83 14.14
C LEU A 242 -11.94 -11.10 12.81
N GLU A 243 -12.74 -12.15 12.78
CA GLU A 243 -13.53 -12.57 11.62
C GLU A 243 -14.98 -12.75 12.05
N GLN A 244 -15.92 -12.12 11.32
CA GLN A 244 -17.35 -12.30 11.53
C GLN A 244 -17.80 -13.53 10.74
N LEU A 245 -18.21 -14.58 11.46
CA LEU A 245 -18.74 -15.80 10.86
C LEU A 245 -20.26 -15.69 10.61
N SER A 246 -20.79 -16.58 9.76
CA SER A 246 -22.24 -16.72 9.54
C SER A 246 -22.95 -17.32 10.76
N GLU A 247 -24.27 -17.16 10.82
CA GLU A 247 -25.09 -17.69 11.93
C GLU A 247 -25.06 -19.22 12.02
N ASP A 248 -24.74 -19.91 10.92
CA ASP A 248 -24.58 -21.37 10.84
C ASP A 248 -23.23 -21.88 11.41
N GLU A 249 -22.26 -20.99 11.67
CA GLU A 249 -20.91 -21.34 12.12
C GLU A 249 -20.69 -21.13 13.63
N THR A 250 -19.87 -21.99 14.24
CA THR A 250 -19.61 -22.01 15.70
C THR A 250 -18.62 -20.94 16.16
N GLY A 251 -18.99 -19.67 15.94
CA GLY A 251 -18.28 -18.52 16.47
C GLY A 251 -18.41 -18.33 17.99
N ARG A 252 -17.65 -17.40 18.54
CA ARG A 252 -17.64 -17.04 19.97
C ARG A 252 -18.18 -15.63 20.18
N THR A 253 -18.81 -15.38 21.32
CA THR A 253 -19.18 -14.04 21.76
C THR A 253 -17.98 -13.35 22.41
N ILE A 254 -17.68 -12.10 22.02
CA ILE A 254 -16.61 -11.29 22.61
C ILE A 254 -17.14 -10.00 23.23
N PHE A 255 -16.64 -9.66 24.41
CA PHE A 255 -16.99 -8.46 25.16
C PHE A 255 -15.85 -7.44 25.05
N VAL A 256 -16.06 -6.36 24.30
CA VAL A 256 -15.03 -5.34 24.07
C VAL A 256 -15.39 -4.08 24.85
N LYS A 257 -14.55 -3.69 25.82
CA LYS A 257 -14.67 -2.41 26.54
C LYS A 257 -14.65 -1.25 25.54
N ARG A 258 -15.51 -0.25 25.71
CA ARG A 258 -15.60 0.99 24.92
C ARG A 258 -15.84 2.20 25.83
N GLY A 259 -15.48 3.39 25.35
CA GLY A 259 -15.79 4.65 26.02
C GLY A 259 -17.29 4.86 26.19
N SER A 260 -17.68 5.66 27.17
CA SER A 260 -19.06 5.83 27.65
C SER A 260 -20.10 6.12 26.56
N PRO A 261 -21.39 5.78 26.77
CA PRO A 261 -22.45 6.06 25.80
C PRO A 261 -22.60 7.54 25.43
N GLU A 262 -22.33 8.48 26.36
CA GLU A 262 -22.32 9.90 26.03
C GLU A 262 -21.10 10.25 25.15
N ALA A 263 -19.89 9.77 25.49
CA ALA A 263 -18.70 9.99 24.67
C ALA A 263 -18.88 9.46 23.23
N GLN A 264 -19.50 8.28 23.07
CA GLN A 264 -19.90 7.76 21.74
C GLN A 264 -20.84 8.73 21.01
N THR A 265 -21.89 9.19 21.69
CA THR A 265 -22.95 10.04 21.11
C THR A 265 -22.42 11.42 20.72
N LYS A 266 -21.62 12.04 21.60
CA LYS A 266 -20.99 13.36 21.42
C LYS A 266 -20.00 13.34 20.27
N ALA A 267 -19.14 12.33 20.21
CA ALA A 267 -18.21 12.15 19.08
C ALA A 267 -18.95 11.87 17.76
N THR A 268 -20.02 11.07 17.78
CA THR A 268 -20.83 10.79 16.57
C THR A 268 -21.56 12.04 16.05
N ARG A 269 -22.13 12.86 16.95
CA ARG A 269 -22.72 14.17 16.59
C ARG A 269 -21.67 15.10 15.98
N SER A 270 -20.49 15.20 16.59
CA SER A 270 -19.37 16.01 16.07
C SER A 270 -18.92 15.56 14.68
N MET A 271 -18.72 14.25 14.46
CA MET A 271 -18.33 13.72 13.14
C MET A 271 -19.41 13.95 12.07
N LYS A 272 -20.70 13.83 12.40
CA LYS A 272 -21.80 14.18 11.47
C LYS A 272 -21.79 15.67 11.10
N LEU A 273 -21.56 16.56 12.07
CA LEU A 273 -21.47 18.01 11.82
C LEU A 273 -20.28 18.36 10.93
N ILE A 274 -19.10 17.79 11.19
CA ILE A 274 -17.90 17.99 10.38
C ILE A 274 -18.11 17.48 8.94
N ALA A 275 -18.75 16.31 8.78
CA ALA A 275 -19.07 15.76 7.45
C ALA A 275 -20.00 16.69 6.66
N LEU A 276 -21.08 17.20 7.28
CA LEU A 276 -21.98 18.17 6.65
C LEU A 276 -21.24 19.46 6.23
N LEU A 277 -20.42 20.03 7.11
CA LEU A 277 -19.62 21.22 6.80
C LEU A 277 -18.65 20.98 5.64
N SER A 278 -17.96 19.83 5.61
CA SER A 278 -17.04 19.47 4.51
C SER A 278 -17.73 19.25 3.16
N SER A 279 -18.97 18.74 3.16
CA SER A 279 -19.80 18.62 1.96
C SER A 279 -20.22 19.99 1.42
N ILE A 280 -20.60 20.91 2.32
CA ILE A 280 -20.97 22.29 1.94
C ILE A 280 -19.75 23.04 1.39
N THR A 281 -18.57 22.95 2.02
CA THR A 281 -17.38 23.67 1.54
C THR A 281 -16.87 23.15 0.20
N THR A 282 -16.88 21.83 -0.02
CA THR A 282 -16.50 21.24 -1.32
C THR A 282 -17.49 21.61 -2.43
N PHE A 283 -18.80 21.57 -2.16
CA PHE A 283 -19.82 22.02 -3.11
C PHE A 283 -19.67 23.51 -3.48
N MET A 284 -19.48 24.38 -2.48
CA MET A 284 -19.26 25.82 -2.72
C MET A 284 -17.96 26.10 -3.50
N ALA A 285 -16.88 25.35 -3.24
CA ALA A 285 -15.64 25.47 -4.00
C ALA A 285 -15.82 25.07 -5.48
N LEU A 286 -16.58 24.01 -5.76
CA LEU A 286 -16.92 23.60 -7.13
C LEU A 286 -17.81 24.61 -7.86
N LEU A 287 -18.78 25.22 -7.16
CA LEU A 287 -19.57 26.32 -7.70
C LEU A 287 -18.69 27.53 -8.05
N ILE A 288 -17.85 28.00 -7.12
CA ILE A 288 -16.95 29.14 -7.36
C ILE A 288 -16.00 28.83 -8.52
N GLY A 289 -15.37 27.66 -8.55
CA GLY A 289 -14.46 27.24 -9.62
C GLY A 289 -15.13 27.17 -11.00
N SER A 290 -16.36 26.63 -11.07
CA SER A 290 -17.11 26.58 -12.33
C SER A 290 -17.59 27.97 -12.80
N PHE A 291 -18.03 28.85 -11.89
CA PHE A 291 -18.31 30.24 -12.22
C PHE A 291 -17.06 30.99 -12.72
N SER A 292 -15.92 30.82 -12.07
CA SER A 292 -14.64 31.39 -12.52
C SER A 292 -14.24 30.86 -13.91
N TYR A 293 -14.38 29.55 -14.16
CA TYR A 293 -14.09 28.95 -15.46
C TYR A 293 -15.03 29.48 -16.57
N ILE A 294 -16.33 29.60 -16.29
CA ILE A 294 -17.32 30.18 -17.22
C ILE A 294 -17.02 31.67 -17.48
N TYR A 295 -16.63 32.43 -16.45
CA TYR A 295 -16.24 33.83 -16.59
C TYR A 295 -14.98 33.99 -17.45
N PHE A 296 -13.90 33.25 -17.16
CA PHE A 296 -12.64 33.34 -17.91
C PHE A 296 -12.78 32.84 -19.34
N SER A 297 -13.52 31.75 -19.59
CA SER A 297 -13.77 31.25 -20.95
C SER A 297 -14.63 32.23 -21.77
N ARG A 298 -15.66 32.85 -21.19
CA ARG A 298 -16.43 33.95 -21.82
C ARG A 298 -15.55 35.18 -22.06
N ARG A 299 -14.66 35.54 -21.13
CA ARG A 299 -13.70 36.66 -21.29
C ARG A 299 -12.71 36.41 -22.43
N ARG A 300 -12.13 35.21 -22.53
CA ARG A 300 -11.26 34.80 -23.65
C ARG A 300 -12.01 34.85 -25.00
N ARG A 301 -13.24 34.32 -25.08
CA ARG A 301 -14.06 34.42 -26.30
C ARG A 301 -14.34 35.87 -26.71
N ARG A 302 -14.62 36.77 -25.76
CA ARG A 302 -14.78 38.21 -26.03
C ARG A 302 -13.49 38.90 -26.49
N MET A 303 -12.32 38.47 -26.02
CA MET A 303 -11.03 38.98 -26.52
C MET A 303 -10.77 38.51 -27.97
N ALA A 304 -11.01 37.23 -28.26
CA ALA A 304 -10.85 36.69 -29.61
C ALA A 304 -11.77 37.38 -30.63
N ILE A 305 -13.03 37.64 -30.28
CA ILE A 305 -13.97 38.39 -31.13
C ILE A 305 -13.51 39.84 -31.36
N ARG A 306 -12.85 40.48 -30.39
CA ARG A 306 -12.28 41.83 -30.60
C ARG A 306 -11.11 41.81 -31.57
N ALA A 307 -10.18 40.86 -31.41
CA ALA A 307 -9.02 40.74 -32.30
C ALA A 307 -9.42 40.55 -33.77
N VAL A 308 -10.46 39.75 -34.04
CA VAL A 308 -10.99 39.54 -35.41
C VAL A 308 -11.66 40.80 -35.99
N ASN A 309 -12.19 41.69 -35.15
CA ASN A 309 -12.84 42.93 -35.59
C ASN A 309 -11.87 44.11 -35.82
N GLU A 310 -10.58 43.94 -35.53
CA GLU A 310 -9.56 45.01 -35.57
C GLU A 310 -8.66 44.93 -36.82
N GLU A 311 -8.88 43.93 -37.68
CA GLU A 311 -8.08 43.61 -38.88
C GLU A 311 -8.70 44.17 -40.19
N ASP A 312 -9.83 44.89 -40.11
CA ASP A 312 -10.73 45.22 -41.24
C ASP A 312 -10.88 46.74 -41.51
N GLN A 313 -9.81 47.54 -41.35
CA GLN A 313 -9.76 48.96 -41.74
C GLN A 313 -8.59 49.27 -42.69
N PRO A 314 -8.84 49.98 -43.82
CA PRO A 314 -7.80 50.30 -44.81
C PRO A 314 -6.94 51.51 -44.42
N THR A 315 -5.65 51.46 -44.77
CA THR A 315 -4.69 52.55 -44.55
C THR A 315 -4.82 53.67 -45.58
N PRO A 316 -4.85 54.96 -45.17
CA PRO A 316 -4.84 56.09 -46.09
C PRO A 316 -3.43 56.42 -46.60
N LEU A 317 -3.35 56.92 -47.83
CA LEU A 317 -2.09 57.29 -48.51
C LEU A 317 -1.47 58.56 -47.90
N ALA A 318 -0.16 58.53 -47.64
CA ALA A 318 0.61 59.71 -47.27
C ALA A 318 1.05 60.50 -48.52
N VAL A 319 0.86 61.83 -48.51
CA VAL A 319 1.23 62.73 -49.61
C VAL A 319 2.66 63.23 -49.44
N VAL A 320 3.46 63.21 -50.51
CA VAL A 320 4.85 63.68 -50.54
C VAL A 320 4.94 65.00 -51.32
N PHE A 321 5.62 66.00 -50.77
CA PHE A 321 6.17 67.14 -51.53
C PHE A 321 7.61 67.48 -51.05
N PRO A 322 8.47 68.06 -51.89
CA PRO A 322 9.93 67.92 -51.76
C PRO A 322 10.69 69.24 -51.55
N VAL A 323 12.02 69.12 -51.34
CA VAL A 323 13.16 69.88 -51.94
C VAL A 323 14.43 69.43 -51.18
N HIS A 324 15.26 68.50 -51.68
CA HIS A 324 16.32 68.60 -52.71
C HIS A 324 17.49 69.55 -52.35
N GLY A 325 18.74 69.04 -52.28
CA GLY A 325 19.86 69.84 -51.79
C GLY A 325 21.32 69.30 -51.85
N GLY A 326 21.62 68.21 -52.57
CA GLY A 326 23.00 67.81 -52.92
C GLY A 326 23.72 66.83 -51.98
N ASP A 327 24.41 65.84 -52.58
CA ASP A 327 25.06 64.72 -51.91
C ASP A 327 26.54 64.96 -51.57
N VAL A 328 27.02 64.31 -50.51
CA VAL A 328 28.43 63.88 -50.35
C VAL A 328 28.44 62.51 -49.67
N ASP A 329 28.85 61.46 -50.39
CA ASP A 329 28.97 60.10 -49.86
C ASP A 329 30.21 59.93 -48.95
N GLN A 330 30.01 59.38 -47.75
CA GLN A 330 30.96 58.45 -47.11
C GLN A 330 30.28 57.64 -45.98
N LEU A 331 29.79 56.45 -46.34
CA LEU A 331 29.11 55.48 -45.47
C LEU A 331 29.48 54.06 -45.96
N ALA A 332 29.52 53.02 -45.13
CA ALA A 332 29.49 52.95 -43.66
C ALA A 332 30.22 51.67 -43.19
N ASP A 333 30.61 51.63 -41.91
CA ASP A 333 31.18 50.44 -41.25
C ASP A 333 30.07 49.53 -40.67
N SER A 334 30.43 48.35 -40.16
CA SER A 334 29.47 47.25 -39.89
C SER A 334 29.40 46.75 -38.44
N SER A 335 28.18 46.66 -37.89
CA SER A 335 27.69 45.81 -36.77
C SER A 335 26.19 46.13 -36.57
N TRP A 336 25.23 45.25 -36.22
CA TRP A 336 25.14 43.94 -35.56
C TRP A 336 25.24 43.90 -34.01
N CYS A 337 24.13 44.32 -33.40
CA CYS A 337 23.44 43.76 -32.21
C CYS A 337 24.21 43.44 -30.92
N ASP A 338 23.88 44.15 -29.83
CA ASP A 338 23.90 43.59 -28.47
C ASP A 338 22.90 44.26 -27.49
N SER A 339 22.41 43.45 -26.53
CA SER A 339 21.91 43.72 -25.15
C SER A 339 20.96 44.87 -24.75
N ALA A 340 19.86 44.49 -24.08
CA ALA A 340 19.20 45.16 -22.92
C ALA A 340 18.29 44.12 -22.19
N THR A 341 18.34 43.77 -20.88
CA THR A 341 18.33 44.48 -19.56
C THR A 341 16.98 45.09 -19.16
N SER A 342 16.43 44.95 -17.93
CA SER A 342 16.76 44.11 -16.74
C SER A 342 15.66 44.24 -15.64
N GLU A 343 15.91 43.68 -14.43
CA GLU A 343 15.22 43.90 -13.12
C GLU A 343 13.87 43.18 -12.82
N MET A 344 13.45 43.04 -11.54
CA MET A 344 14.11 42.44 -10.36
C MET A 344 13.03 42.08 -9.29
N GLY A 345 13.29 41.13 -8.36
CA GLY A 345 12.25 40.70 -7.40
C GLY A 345 12.69 39.78 -6.25
N LYS A 346 13.59 40.26 -5.37
CA LYS A 346 13.88 39.72 -4.01
C LYS A 346 12.82 40.24 -3.00
N GLU A 347 12.65 39.85 -1.74
CA GLU A 347 13.25 38.89 -0.76
C GLU A 347 12.14 38.62 0.33
N ARG A 348 12.25 37.98 1.51
CA ARG A 348 13.33 37.41 2.36
C ARG A 348 12.74 36.26 3.24
N THR A 349 13.58 35.54 3.98
CA THR A 349 13.20 34.76 5.18
C THR A 349 12.95 35.64 6.43
N MET A 350 12.36 35.05 7.48
CA MET A 350 12.35 35.58 8.85
C MET A 350 12.66 34.46 9.87
N GLU A 351 13.40 34.78 10.91
CA GLU A 351 13.68 33.96 12.09
C GLU A 351 12.81 34.40 13.29
N VAL A 352 12.73 33.56 14.32
CA VAL A 352 12.30 33.94 15.67
C VAL A 352 13.18 33.20 16.69
N GLU A 353 13.72 33.92 17.67
CA GLU A 353 14.55 33.40 18.78
C GLU A 353 13.68 32.64 19.81
N GLY A 354 14.20 31.78 20.71
CA GLY A 354 15.58 31.39 21.02
C GLY A 354 15.62 30.56 22.31
N ALA A 355 16.64 30.81 23.16
CA ALA A 355 16.92 30.20 24.47
C ALA A 355 17.59 28.80 24.48
N ALA A 356 18.67 28.70 25.27
CA ALA A 356 19.67 27.63 25.24
C ALA A 356 19.45 26.48 26.25
N ALA A 357 20.09 25.33 25.99
CA ALA A 357 20.63 24.44 27.02
C ALA A 357 21.83 23.62 26.50
N THR A 358 22.79 23.36 27.40
CA THR A 358 24.13 22.78 27.18
C THR A 358 24.12 21.25 27.15
N GLU A 359 24.96 20.59 26.33
CA GLU A 359 26.08 19.71 26.79
C GLU A 359 26.79 18.91 25.65
N PHE A 360 28.01 18.43 25.95
CA PHE A 360 28.90 17.68 25.05
C PHE A 360 28.77 16.16 25.27
N GLY A 361 28.72 15.36 24.19
CA GLY A 361 28.56 13.89 24.25
C GLY A 361 29.44 13.14 23.24
N GLN A 362 30.74 13.06 23.51
CA GLN A 362 31.76 12.49 22.62
C GLN A 362 31.59 10.98 22.36
N TRP A 363 31.28 10.58 21.12
CA TRP A 363 31.39 9.18 20.70
C TRP A 363 32.84 8.80 20.39
N ARG A 364 33.30 7.68 20.94
CA ARG A 364 34.62 7.09 20.70
C ARG A 364 34.46 5.67 20.16
N SER A 365 35.24 5.30 19.16
CA SER A 365 35.20 3.97 18.55
C SER A 365 35.92 2.91 19.40
N ARG A 366 35.28 1.74 19.50
CA ARG A 366 35.89 0.40 19.48
C ARG A 366 34.91 -0.57 18.82
#